data_AF-A0A480AWE2-F1
#
_entry.id   AF-A0A480AWE2-F1
#
_cell.length_a   1.000
_cell.length_b   1.000
_cell.length_c   1.000
_cell.angle_alpha   90.00
_cell.angle_beta   90.00
_cell.angle_gamma   90.00
#
_symmetry.space_group_name_H-M   'P 1'
#
loop_
_entity.id
_entity.type
_entity.pdbx_description
1 polymer ?
#
loop_
_entity_poly.entity_id
_entity_poly.type
_entity_poly.pdbx_seq_one_letter_code
_entity_poly.pdbx_strand_id
1 'polypeptide(L)'
;MPTPFEAHIERLRMEALQRIQRVPVAALIWGPAPTASTPVASARGQLKDQLNSNGHHARFSEDLVDPKSTMSVVAQQMSQAEAFDVVFSIPDSPGSIAEIHDFARIPQLSHKIVAYLNADWNSGYANQSLIQMQSVATCKIQLYKASDLPGCILTSALEMVRRLQEYYYLNGRRY
;
A
#
# COMPACT_ATOMS: atom_id res chain seq x y z
N MET A 1 21.13 -33.56 -20.91
CA MET A 1 21.10 -33.40 -19.44
C MET A 1 21.98 -32.23 -19.09
N PRO A 2 21.57 -31.34 -18.19
CA PRO A 2 22.43 -30.24 -17.75
C PRO A 2 23.67 -30.78 -17.05
N THR A 3 24.80 -30.11 -17.22
CA THR A 3 26.04 -30.43 -16.50
C THR A 3 25.88 -30.19 -14.99
N PRO A 4 26.71 -30.80 -14.13
CA PRO A 4 26.69 -30.53 -12.69
C PRO A 4 26.85 -29.03 -12.37
N PHE A 5 27.66 -28.31 -13.17
CA PHE A 5 27.84 -26.88 -13.02
C PHE A 5 26.58 -26.09 -13.40
N GLU A 6 25.94 -26.40 -14.54
CA GLU A 6 24.67 -25.77 -14.94
C GLU A 6 23.57 -25.97 -13.89
N ALA A 7 23.44 -27.19 -13.36
CA ALA A 7 22.47 -27.49 -12.30
C ALA A 7 22.76 -26.69 -11.01
N HIS A 8 24.04 -26.51 -10.66
CA HIS A 8 24.44 -25.69 -9.52
C HIS A 8 24.07 -24.22 -9.70
N ILE A 9 24.38 -23.64 -10.87
CA ILE A 9 24.05 -22.24 -11.17
C ILE A 9 22.53 -22.02 -11.16
N GLU A 10 21.76 -22.95 -11.71
CA GLU A 10 20.30 -22.86 -11.71
C GLU A 10 19.72 -22.90 -10.29
N ARG A 11 20.26 -23.75 -9.41
CA ARG A 11 19.88 -23.77 -7.99
C ARG A 11 20.14 -22.42 -7.33
N LEU A 12 21.32 -21.83 -7.53
CA LEU A 12 21.66 -20.51 -6.97
C LEU A 12 20.72 -19.41 -7.47
N ARG A 13 20.36 -19.44 -8.76
CA ARG A 13 19.39 -18.51 -9.35
C ARG A 13 18.03 -18.63 -8.68
N MET A 14 17.53 -19.85 -8.50
CA MET A 14 16.24 -20.11 -7.85
C MET A 14 16.24 -19.71 -6.37
N GLU A 15 17.33 -19.98 -5.65
CA GLU A 15 17.50 -19.53 -4.27
C GLU A 15 17.51 -18.00 -4.16
N ALA A 16 18.13 -17.29 -5.11
CA ALA A 16 18.09 -15.83 -5.16
C ALA A 16 16.68 -15.29 -5.37
N LEU A 17 15.91 -15.89 -6.30
CA LEU A 17 14.51 -15.52 -6.52
C LEU A 17 13.65 -15.74 -5.27
N GLN A 18 13.86 -16.84 -4.54
CA GLN A 18 13.17 -17.09 -3.28
C GLN A 18 13.54 -16.08 -2.19
N ARG A 19 14.81 -15.65 -2.12
CA ARG A 19 15.23 -14.60 -1.18
C ARG A 19 14.56 -13.26 -1.48
N ILE A 20 14.47 -12.87 -2.76
CA ILE A 20 13.74 -11.66 -3.18
C ILE A 20 12.30 -11.70 -2.66
N GLN A 21 11.59 -12.81 -2.91
CA GLN A 21 10.19 -12.98 -2.51
C GLN A 21 9.95 -13.00 -0.98
N ARG A 22 10.99 -13.13 -0.17
CA ARG A 22 10.92 -13.15 1.30
C ARG A 22 11.31 -11.82 1.94
N VAL A 23 11.70 -10.82 1.16
CA VAL A 23 12.01 -9.50 1.72
C VAL A 23 10.73 -8.92 2.36
N PRO A 24 10.74 -8.57 3.66
CA PRO A 24 9.56 -8.06 4.33
C PRO A 24 9.31 -6.59 3.98
N VAL A 25 8.05 -6.25 3.74
CA VAL A 25 7.58 -4.89 3.46
C VAL A 25 6.63 -4.47 4.57
N ALA A 26 6.73 -3.23 5.04
CA ALA A 26 5.81 -2.60 5.97
C ALA A 26 4.74 -1.82 5.18
N ALA A 27 3.48 -2.25 5.29
CA ALA A 27 2.35 -1.65 4.60
C ALA A 27 1.34 -1.04 5.59
N LEU A 28 1.11 0.27 5.46
CA LEU A 28 0.07 0.98 6.20
C LEU A 28 -1.21 0.99 5.36
N ILE A 29 -2.36 0.74 5.99
CA ILE A 29 -3.64 0.67 5.28
C ILE A 29 -4.60 1.72 5.83
N TRP A 30 -4.99 2.67 4.98
CA TRP A 30 -5.98 3.72 5.27
C TRP A 30 -7.33 3.42 4.63
N GLY A 31 -8.40 3.97 5.18
CA GLY A 31 -9.77 3.81 4.69
C GLY A 31 -10.80 3.71 5.83
N PRO A 32 -12.06 3.37 5.53
CA PRO A 32 -13.13 3.30 6.53
C PRO A 32 -12.86 2.24 7.59
N ALA A 33 -13.34 2.50 8.81
CA ALA A 33 -13.20 1.59 9.94
C ALA A 33 -13.43 0.11 9.55
N PRO A 34 -12.56 -0.82 9.98
CA PRO A 34 -12.63 -2.23 9.58
C PRO A 34 -13.91 -2.92 10.08
N THR A 35 -14.61 -2.32 11.04
CA THR A 35 -15.90 -2.76 11.56
C THR A 35 -17.08 -2.37 10.69
N ALA A 36 -16.89 -1.49 9.69
CA ALA A 36 -17.95 -1.12 8.77
C ALA A 36 -18.34 -2.29 7.87
N SER A 37 -19.64 -2.44 7.59
CA SER A 37 -20.16 -3.51 6.72
C SER A 37 -20.10 -3.13 5.23
N THR A 38 -19.05 -2.45 4.79
CA THR A 38 -18.86 -2.04 3.40
C THR A 38 -17.92 -3.00 2.65
N PRO A 39 -18.10 -3.19 1.33
CA PRO A 39 -17.15 -3.98 0.53
C PRO A 39 -15.71 -3.48 0.63
N VAL A 40 -15.53 -2.17 0.80
CA VAL A 40 -14.22 -1.53 0.99
C VAL A 40 -13.59 -1.94 2.33
N ALA A 41 -14.34 -1.88 3.43
CA ALA A 41 -13.83 -2.32 4.74
C ALA A 41 -13.45 -3.81 4.73
N SER A 42 -14.25 -4.65 4.05
CA SER A 42 -13.89 -6.06 3.83
C SER A 42 -12.60 -6.22 3.02
N ALA A 43 -12.42 -5.45 1.94
CA ALA A 43 -11.20 -5.47 1.14
C ALA A 43 -9.96 -5.02 1.93
N ARG A 44 -10.09 -4.00 2.81
CA ARG A 44 -9.01 -3.59 3.74
C ARG A 44 -8.59 -4.75 4.65
N GLY A 45 -9.56 -5.45 5.24
CA GLY A 45 -9.32 -6.64 6.08
C GLY A 45 -8.56 -7.73 5.32
N GLN A 46 -9.08 -8.13 4.17
CA GLN A 46 -8.47 -9.17 3.33
C GLN A 46 -7.04 -8.79 2.90
N LEU A 47 -6.80 -7.52 2.56
CA LEU A 47 -5.47 -7.04 2.21
C LEU A 47 -4.51 -7.16 3.39
N LYS A 48 -4.91 -6.71 4.58
CA LYS A 48 -4.09 -6.82 5.80
C LYS A 48 -3.72 -8.28 6.08
N ASP A 49 -4.70 -9.17 6.05
CA ASP A 49 -4.52 -10.59 6.37
C ASP A 49 -3.62 -11.27 5.33
N GLN A 50 -3.85 -11.02 4.05
CA GLN A 50 -3.04 -11.60 2.97
C GLN A 50 -1.59 -11.09 2.99
N LEU A 51 -1.36 -9.82 3.28
CA LEU A 51 -0.01 -9.28 3.42
C LEU A 51 0.72 -9.91 4.61
N ASN A 52 0.05 -9.99 5.77
CA ASN A 52 0.63 -10.61 6.96
C ASN A 52 0.90 -12.11 6.76
N SER A 53 0.01 -12.85 6.09
CA SER A 53 0.23 -14.27 5.78
C SER A 53 1.43 -14.50 4.85
N ASN A 54 1.76 -13.50 4.02
CA ASN A 54 2.92 -13.53 3.12
C ASN A 54 4.23 -13.08 3.79
N GLY A 55 4.22 -12.80 5.10
CA GLY A 55 5.41 -12.39 5.86
C GLY A 55 5.71 -10.89 5.82
N HIS A 56 4.74 -10.07 5.42
CA HIS A 56 4.84 -8.60 5.49
C HIS A 56 4.30 -8.06 6.82
N HIS A 57 4.60 -6.80 7.12
CA HIS A 57 4.06 -6.12 8.29
C HIS A 57 2.93 -5.18 7.86
N ALA A 58 1.69 -5.64 7.91
CA ALA A 58 0.52 -4.83 7.55
C ALA A 58 -0.28 -4.39 8.78
N ARG A 59 -0.60 -3.09 8.86
CA ARG A 59 -1.36 -2.48 9.96
C ARG A 59 -2.38 -1.47 9.45
N PHE A 60 -3.48 -1.34 10.16
CA PHE A 60 -4.37 -0.18 10.00
C PHE A 60 -3.81 1.00 10.79
N SER A 61 -4.00 2.22 10.29
CA SER A 61 -3.55 3.44 11.00
C SER A 61 -4.20 3.61 12.36
N GLU A 62 -5.48 3.27 12.47
CA GLU A 62 -6.27 3.35 13.70
C GLU A 62 -5.75 2.40 14.79
N ASP A 63 -5.09 1.30 14.42
CA ASP A 63 -4.47 0.37 15.37
C ASP A 63 -3.19 0.97 16.01
N LEU A 64 -2.65 2.05 15.44
CA LEU A 64 -1.34 2.63 15.78
C LEU A 64 -1.44 4.02 16.44
N VAL A 65 -2.65 4.57 16.58
CA VAL A 65 -2.85 5.85 17.27
C VAL A 65 -2.66 5.64 18.77
N ASP A 66 -1.76 6.40 19.38
CA ASP A 66 -1.53 6.40 20.82
C ASP A 66 -2.40 7.50 21.48
N PRO A 67 -3.44 7.13 22.25
CA PRO A 67 -4.29 8.09 22.94
C PRO A 67 -3.57 8.82 24.08
N LYS A 68 -2.38 8.36 24.50
CA LYS A 68 -1.55 9.01 25.53
C LYS A 68 -0.54 9.98 24.96
N SER A 69 -0.36 10.02 23.64
CA SER A 69 0.58 10.92 23.00
C SER A 69 0.14 12.37 23.15
N THR A 70 1.11 13.27 23.34
CA THR A 70 0.88 14.72 23.32
C THR A 70 0.77 15.28 21.90
N MET A 71 1.05 14.46 20.88
CA MET A 71 1.00 14.84 19.48
C MET A 71 -0.41 14.71 18.91
N SER A 72 -0.76 15.61 18.00
CA SER A 72 -2.04 15.55 17.27
C SER A 72 -2.18 14.23 16.48
N VAL A 73 -3.41 13.81 16.22
CA VAL A 73 -3.70 12.60 15.41
C VAL A 73 -3.04 12.70 14.03
N VAL A 74 -3.07 13.88 13.40
CA VAL A 74 -2.43 14.12 12.10
C VAL A 74 -0.92 13.91 12.18
N ALA A 75 -0.25 14.43 13.21
CA ALA A 75 1.19 14.21 13.40
C ALA A 75 1.53 12.72 13.62
N GLN A 76 0.68 12.01 14.36
CA GLN A 76 0.84 10.56 14.55
C GLN A 76 0.66 9.80 13.22
N GLN A 77 -0.37 10.09 12.44
CA GLN A 77 -0.58 9.50 11.11
C GLN A 77 0.55 9.82 10.13
N MET A 78 1.10 11.03 10.20
CA MET A 78 2.28 11.42 9.42
C MET A 78 3.50 10.56 9.80
N SER A 79 3.79 10.41 11.10
CA SER A 79 4.89 9.56 11.55
C SER A 79 4.70 8.08 11.16
N GLN A 80 3.46 7.59 11.13
CA GLN A 80 3.16 6.25 10.64
C GLN A 80 3.45 6.14 9.14
N ALA A 81 2.97 7.08 8.31
CA ALA A 81 3.26 7.07 6.88
C ALA A 81 4.76 7.19 6.57
N GLU A 82 5.52 7.91 7.40
CA GLU A 82 6.99 7.99 7.28
C GLU A 82 7.66 6.65 7.58
N ALA A 83 7.25 5.97 8.65
CA ALA A 83 7.86 4.72 9.12
C ALA A 83 7.55 3.50 8.24
N PHE A 84 6.48 3.54 7.44
CA PHE A 84 6.07 2.45 6.56
C PHE A 84 6.66 2.61 5.15
N ASP A 85 6.80 1.49 4.42
CA ASP A 85 7.35 1.49 3.06
C ASP A 85 6.33 1.96 2.03
N VAL A 86 5.05 1.63 2.27
CA VAL A 86 3.93 1.92 1.38
C VAL A 86 2.67 2.20 2.20
N VAL A 87 1.84 3.11 1.69
CA VAL A 87 0.52 3.40 2.22
C VAL A 87 -0.53 3.03 1.18
N PHE A 88 -1.36 2.03 1.48
CA PHE A 88 -2.52 1.67 0.67
C PHE A 88 -3.75 2.40 1.21
N SER A 89 -4.18 3.43 0.49
CA SER A 89 -5.35 4.21 0.88
C SER A 89 -6.58 3.79 0.09
N ILE A 90 -7.63 3.36 0.79
CA ILE A 90 -8.86 2.85 0.19
C ILE A 90 -10.06 3.62 0.76
N PRO A 91 -10.27 4.87 0.33
CA PRO A 91 -11.37 5.70 0.81
C PRO A 91 -12.73 5.21 0.31
N ASP A 92 -13.76 5.42 1.11
CA ASP A 92 -15.16 5.09 0.81
C ASP A 92 -16.12 6.29 1.00
N SER A 93 -15.59 7.50 1.14
CA SER A 93 -16.41 8.71 1.20
C SER A 93 -15.64 9.93 0.69
N PRO A 94 -16.33 11.01 0.26
CA PRO A 94 -15.68 12.27 -0.09
C PRO A 94 -14.78 12.83 1.03
N GLY A 95 -15.16 12.61 2.29
CA GLY A 95 -14.36 13.01 3.46
C GLY A 95 -13.04 12.26 3.54
N SER A 96 -13.06 10.92 3.42
CA SER A 96 -11.84 10.11 3.42
C SER A 96 -10.98 10.34 2.17
N ILE A 97 -11.56 10.80 1.06
CA ILE A 97 -10.80 11.27 -0.11
C ILE A 97 -10.09 12.60 0.19
N ALA A 98 -10.74 13.53 0.88
CA ALA A 98 -10.15 14.81 1.27
C ALA A 98 -8.98 14.63 2.24
N GLU A 99 -9.04 13.67 3.16
CA GLU A 99 -7.91 13.34 4.05
C GLU A 99 -6.66 12.91 3.27
N ILE A 100 -6.83 12.14 2.18
CA ILE A 100 -5.72 11.70 1.33
C ILE A 100 -5.07 12.89 0.60
N HIS A 101 -5.85 13.91 0.24
CA HIS A 101 -5.30 15.11 -0.39
C HIS A 101 -4.21 15.76 0.46
N ASP A 102 -4.43 15.85 1.77
CA ASP A 102 -3.48 16.50 2.67
C ASP A 102 -2.14 15.75 2.71
N PHE A 103 -2.18 14.42 2.75
CA PHE A 103 -0.96 13.60 2.73
C PHE A 103 -0.32 13.49 1.34
N ALA A 104 -1.11 13.45 0.27
CA ALA A 104 -0.62 13.37 -1.11
C ALA A 104 0.15 14.62 -1.53
N ARG A 105 -0.04 15.76 -0.84
CA ARG A 105 0.70 17.01 -1.05
C ARG A 105 2.06 17.05 -0.35
N ILE A 106 2.33 16.15 0.59
CA ILE A 106 3.58 16.14 1.35
C ILE A 106 4.65 15.43 0.50
N PRO A 107 5.69 16.14 0.00
CA PRO A 107 6.66 15.56 -0.93
C PRO A 107 7.38 14.31 -0.40
N GLN A 108 7.60 14.25 0.92
CA GLN A 108 8.27 13.14 1.60
C GLN A 108 7.41 11.87 1.67
N LEU A 109 6.09 11.99 1.49
CA LEU A 109 5.14 10.90 1.66
C LEU A 109 4.41 10.51 0.38
N SER A 110 4.18 11.48 -0.51
CA SER A 110 3.34 11.33 -1.70
C SER A 110 3.70 10.08 -2.52
N HIS A 111 4.99 9.84 -2.75
CA HIS A 111 5.50 8.72 -3.55
C HIS A 111 5.27 7.34 -2.92
N LYS A 112 4.98 7.25 -1.62
CA LYS A 112 4.65 6.00 -0.91
C LYS A 112 3.16 5.67 -0.98
N ILE A 113 2.32 6.62 -1.36
CA ILE A 113 0.86 6.48 -1.31
C ILE A 113 0.35 5.85 -2.61
N VAL A 114 -0.39 4.76 -2.46
CA VAL A 114 -1.22 4.15 -3.51
C VAL A 114 -2.68 4.32 -3.11
N ALA A 115 -3.39 5.22 -3.79
CA ALA A 115 -4.79 5.52 -3.54
C ALA A 115 -5.68 4.69 -4.49
N TYR A 116 -6.65 3.98 -3.92
CA TYR A 116 -7.66 3.21 -4.64
C TYR A 116 -8.96 4.01 -4.66
N LEU A 117 -9.33 4.57 -5.80
CA LEU A 117 -10.53 5.41 -5.91
C LEU A 117 -11.64 4.70 -6.69
N ASN A 118 -12.87 4.79 -6.18
CA ASN A 118 -14.03 4.29 -6.88
C ASN A 118 -14.25 5.11 -8.17
N ALA A 119 -14.19 4.44 -9.32
CA ALA A 119 -14.36 5.04 -10.63
C ALA A 119 -15.76 5.65 -10.82
N ASP A 120 -16.76 5.15 -10.09
CA ASP A 120 -18.13 5.66 -10.16
C ASP A 120 -18.27 7.04 -9.51
N TRP A 121 -17.25 7.51 -8.77
CA TRP A 121 -17.21 8.83 -8.14
C TRP A 121 -16.36 9.84 -8.92
N ASN A 122 -15.98 9.53 -10.16
CA ASN A 122 -15.14 10.37 -11.01
C ASN A 122 -15.76 11.73 -11.39
N SER A 123 -17.05 11.96 -11.15
CA SER A 123 -17.69 13.27 -11.30
C SER A 123 -17.52 14.18 -10.08
N GLY A 124 -17.05 13.64 -8.95
CA GLY A 124 -16.81 14.40 -7.72
C GLY A 124 -15.47 15.15 -7.74
N TYR A 125 -15.50 16.42 -7.33
CA TYR A 125 -14.32 17.31 -7.28
C TYR A 125 -13.11 16.69 -6.54
N ALA A 126 -13.35 15.98 -5.44
CA ALA A 126 -12.30 15.36 -4.63
C ALA A 126 -11.52 14.28 -5.40
N ASN A 127 -12.21 13.43 -6.17
CA ASN A 127 -11.56 12.41 -7.02
C ASN A 127 -10.80 13.05 -8.18
N GLN A 128 -11.43 13.99 -8.88
CA GLN A 128 -10.80 14.66 -10.03
C GLN A 128 -9.52 15.38 -9.64
N SER A 129 -9.54 16.07 -8.49
CA SER A 129 -8.37 16.79 -8.00
C SER A 129 -7.20 15.84 -7.67
N LEU A 130 -7.47 14.67 -7.06
CA LEU A 130 -6.42 13.68 -6.81
C LEU A 130 -5.86 13.13 -8.13
N ILE A 131 -6.75 12.77 -9.07
CA ILE A 131 -6.37 12.27 -10.40
C ILE A 131 -5.51 13.30 -11.13
N GLN A 132 -5.86 14.58 -11.08
CA GLN A 132 -5.09 15.66 -11.71
C GLN A 132 -3.74 15.92 -11.02
N MET A 133 -3.64 15.64 -9.72
CA MET A 133 -2.37 15.73 -8.99
C MET A 133 -1.46 14.51 -9.20
N GLN A 134 -1.94 13.45 -9.85
CA GLN A 134 -1.14 12.27 -10.14
C GLN A 134 0.00 12.62 -11.10
N SER A 135 1.21 12.25 -10.70
CA SER A 135 2.43 12.40 -11.47
C SER A 135 3.40 11.29 -11.06
N VAL A 136 4.53 11.19 -11.76
CA VAL A 136 5.62 10.28 -11.38
C VAL A 136 6.19 10.61 -10.00
N ALA A 137 6.06 11.86 -9.54
CA ALA A 137 6.60 12.35 -8.28
C ALA A 137 5.57 12.39 -7.13
N THR A 138 4.32 11.98 -7.38
CA THR A 138 3.23 12.05 -6.41
C THR A 138 2.57 10.68 -6.23
N CYS A 139 1.44 10.62 -5.52
CA CYS A 139 0.75 9.38 -5.23
C CYS A 139 0.34 8.62 -6.50
N LYS A 140 0.44 7.29 -6.46
CA LYS A 140 -0.13 6.42 -7.49
C LYS A 140 -1.63 6.32 -7.26
N ILE A 141 -2.42 6.53 -8.30
CA ILE A 141 -3.87 6.33 -8.25
C ILE A 141 -4.24 5.11 -9.05
N GLN A 142 -5.02 4.23 -8.43
CA GLN A 142 -5.62 3.06 -9.04
C GLN A 142 -7.13 3.19 -8.95
N LEU A 143 -7.78 3.32 -10.11
CA LEU A 143 -9.24 3.30 -10.15
C LEU A 143 -9.76 1.87 -10.03
N TYR A 144 -10.92 1.69 -9.40
CA TYR A 144 -11.64 0.43 -9.33
C TYR A 144 -13.14 0.62 -9.48
N LYS A 145 -13.85 -0.42 -9.91
CA LYS A 145 -15.32 -0.49 -9.80
C LYS A 145 -15.72 -1.37 -8.63
N ALA A 146 -16.88 -1.12 -8.05
CA ALA A 146 -17.38 -1.93 -6.92
C ALA A 146 -17.46 -3.43 -7.25
N SER A 147 -17.75 -3.78 -8.52
CA SER A 147 -17.77 -5.16 -9.02
C SER A 147 -16.42 -5.89 -8.95
N ASP A 148 -15.33 -5.15 -8.89
CA ASP A 148 -13.97 -5.69 -9.00
C ASP A 148 -13.35 -5.91 -7.61
N LEU A 149 -14.06 -5.52 -6.54
CA LEU A 149 -13.63 -5.74 -5.17
C LEU A 149 -13.82 -7.20 -4.74
N PRO A 150 -12.89 -7.75 -3.94
CA PRO A 150 -11.65 -7.13 -3.47
C PRO A 150 -10.48 -7.30 -4.46
N GLY A 151 -10.67 -8.07 -5.53
CA GLY A 151 -9.61 -8.56 -6.42
C GLY A 151 -8.69 -7.49 -6.98
N CYS A 152 -9.24 -6.38 -7.47
CA CYS A 152 -8.45 -5.28 -8.04
C CYS A 152 -7.44 -4.67 -7.04
N ILE A 153 -7.87 -4.48 -5.79
CA ILE A 153 -7.05 -3.93 -4.71
C ILE A 153 -5.95 -4.94 -4.35
N LEU A 154 -6.34 -6.20 -4.12
CA LEU A 154 -5.40 -7.25 -3.72
C LEU A 154 -4.31 -7.45 -4.79
N THR A 155 -4.70 -7.59 -6.06
CA THR A 155 -3.74 -7.77 -7.16
C THR A 155 -2.77 -6.60 -7.26
N SER A 156 -3.28 -5.36 -7.28
CA SER A 156 -2.44 -4.15 -7.39
C SER A 156 -1.50 -3.99 -6.17
N ALA A 157 -2.00 -4.21 -4.96
CA ALA A 157 -1.20 -4.07 -3.74
C ALA A 157 -0.09 -5.13 -3.66
N LEU A 158 -0.39 -6.38 -4.00
CA LEU A 158 0.59 -7.46 -4.03
C LEU A 158 1.64 -7.25 -5.13
N GLU A 159 1.26 -6.68 -6.27
CA GLU A 159 2.22 -6.28 -7.30
C GLU A 159 3.15 -5.18 -6.78
N MET A 160 2.61 -4.15 -6.11
CA MET A 160 3.42 -3.08 -5.52
C MET A 160 4.42 -3.63 -4.51
N VAL A 161 3.98 -4.53 -3.63
CA VAL A 161 4.86 -5.19 -2.65
C VAL A 161 5.96 -5.97 -3.34
N ARG A 162 5.64 -6.74 -4.40
CA ARG A 162 6.66 -7.46 -5.19
C ARG A 162 7.71 -6.51 -5.78
N ARG A 163 7.30 -5.34 -6.28
CA ARG A 163 8.24 -4.32 -6.78
C ARG A 163 9.12 -3.75 -5.68
N LEU A 164 8.57 -3.50 -4.49
CA LEU A 164 9.36 -3.07 -3.34
C LEU A 164 10.36 -4.14 -2.89
N GLN A 165 9.97 -5.42 -2.92
CA GLN A 165 10.88 -6.53 -2.63
C GLN A 165 12.06 -6.61 -3.61
N GLU A 166 11.78 -6.48 -4.92
CA GLU A 166 12.81 -6.38 -5.96
C GLU A 166 13.75 -5.20 -5.68
N TYR A 167 13.18 -4.02 -5.42
CA TYR A 167 13.94 -2.81 -5.14
C TYR A 167 14.84 -2.94 -3.90
N TYR A 168 14.29 -3.42 -2.78
CA TYR A 168 15.04 -3.58 -1.53
C TYR A 168 16.09 -4.68 -1.59
N TYR A 169 15.86 -5.74 -2.34
CA TYR A 169 16.89 -6.76 -2.56
C TYR A 169 18.09 -6.18 -3.32
N LEU A 170 17.84 -5.34 -4.32
CA LEU A 170 18.89 -4.75 -5.17
C LEU A 170 19.62 -3.57 -4.51
N ASN A 171 18.90 -2.73 -3.77
CA ASN A 171 19.40 -1.44 -3.28
C ASN A 171 19.60 -1.40 -1.76
N GLY A 172 19.22 -2.47 -1.05
CA GLY A 172 19.07 -2.45 0.40
C GLY A 172 17.84 -1.65 0.85
N ARG A 173 17.55 -1.70 2.15
CA ARG A 173 16.50 -0.90 2.77
C ARG A 173 17.11 0.41 3.26
N ARG A 174 16.52 1.54 2.88
CA ARG A 174 16.89 2.84 3.44
C ARG A 174 16.16 3.00 4.78
N TYR A 175 16.91 3.28 5.85
CA TYR A 175 16.41 3.61 7.18
C TYR A 175 16.53 5.12 7.40
#